data_AF-N4U7K6-F1
#
_entry.id   AF-N4U7K6-F1
#
_cell.length_a   1.000
_cell.length_b   1.000
_cell.length_c   1.000
_cell.angle_alpha   90.00
_cell.angle_beta   90.00
_cell.angle_gamma   90.00
#
_symmetry.space_group_name_H-M   'P 1'
#
loop_
_entity.id
_entity.type
_entity.pdbx_description
1 polymer ?
#
loop_
_entity_poly.entity_id
_entity_poly.type
_entity_poly.pdbx_seq_one_letter_code
_entity_poly.pdbx_strand_id
1 'polypeptide(L)'
;MPSERELQINPIVPESVVHNTKALSNLHSLTASLFGVSAGVLGLESYYGFLVYIIFTFITALLFYALKVAPESLPKGHAPLDPSRYYRGLFEFWFGGIFNGVSGFVLTWTLFYGLVRA
;
A
#
# COMPACT_ATOMS: atom_id res chain seq x y z
N MET A 1 -16.60 -2.08 -18.91
CA MET A 1 -17.65 -2.53 -17.97
C MET A 1 -17.64 -4.05 -18.01
N PRO A 2 -17.46 -4.75 -16.88
CA PRO A 2 -17.48 -6.22 -16.88
C PRO A 2 -18.84 -6.71 -17.39
N SER A 3 -18.85 -7.81 -18.14
CA SER A 3 -20.08 -8.34 -18.71
C SER A 3 -21.01 -8.81 -17.57
N GLU A 4 -22.31 -8.54 -17.65
CA GLU A 4 -23.27 -8.93 -16.60
C GLU A 4 -23.23 -10.44 -16.30
N ARG A 5 -22.81 -11.27 -17.27
CA ARG A 5 -22.57 -12.70 -17.07
C ARG A 5 -21.38 -12.99 -16.13
N GLU A 6 -20.32 -12.20 -16.16
CA GLU A 6 -19.17 -12.40 -15.26
C GLU A 6 -19.50 -12.06 -13.81
N LEU A 7 -20.35 -11.07 -13.57
CA LEU A 7 -20.84 -10.71 -12.24
C LEU A 7 -21.77 -11.78 -11.65
N GLN A 8 -22.49 -12.53 -12.49
CA GLN A 8 -23.28 -13.68 -12.06
C GLN A 8 -22.41 -14.90 -11.70
N ILE A 9 -21.26 -15.08 -12.36
CA ILE A 9 -20.32 -16.19 -12.12
C ILE A 9 -19.40 -15.89 -10.92
N ASN A 10 -18.99 -14.63 -10.72
CA ASN A 10 -18.16 -14.18 -9.60
C ASN A 10 -18.75 -12.89 -9.01
N PRO A 11 -19.74 -12.98 -8.11
CA PRO A 11 -20.32 -11.79 -7.50
C PRO A 11 -19.27 -11.03 -6.68
N ILE A 12 -19.21 -9.70 -6.85
CA ILE A 12 -18.38 -8.85 -6.00
C ILE A 12 -19.07 -8.75 -4.64
N VAL A 13 -18.53 -9.48 -3.66
CA VAL A 13 -19.04 -9.44 -2.30
C VAL A 13 -18.50 -8.18 -1.62
N PRO A 14 -19.36 -7.23 -1.20
CA PRO A 14 -18.92 -5.95 -0.65
C PRO A 14 -18.11 -6.10 0.64
N GLU A 15 -18.42 -7.12 1.45
CA GLU A 15 -17.68 -7.45 2.67
C GLU A 15 -16.21 -7.84 2.37
N SER A 16 -15.98 -8.62 1.31
CA SER A 16 -14.64 -9.01 0.89
C SER A 16 -13.84 -7.79 0.41
N VAL A 17 -14.48 -6.87 -0.29
CA VAL A 17 -13.84 -5.61 -0.72
C VAL A 17 -13.43 -4.76 0.49
N VAL A 18 -14.32 -4.61 1.48
CA VAL A 18 -14.02 -3.86 2.71
C VAL A 18 -12.89 -4.52 3.50
N HIS A 19 -12.89 -5.85 3.60
CA HIS A 19 -11.82 -6.60 4.27
C HIS A 19 -10.47 -6.38 3.57
N ASN A 20 -10.43 -6.45 2.24
CA ASN A 20 -9.22 -6.25 1.45
C ASN A 20 -8.67 -4.83 1.59
N THR A 21 -9.55 -3.81 1.59
CA THR A 21 -9.15 -2.41 1.82
C THR A 21 -8.59 -2.23 3.23
N LYS A 22 -9.20 -2.87 4.25
CA LYS A 22 -8.69 -2.82 5.63
C LYS A 22 -7.34 -3.50 5.77
N ALA A 23 -7.14 -4.66 5.14
CA ALA A 23 -5.86 -5.37 5.15
C ALA A 23 -4.75 -4.52 4.51
N LEU A 24 -5.04 -3.88 3.37
CA LEU A 24 -4.11 -2.97 2.70
C LEU A 24 -3.77 -1.74 3.55
N SER A 25 -4.79 -1.13 4.17
CA SER A 25 -4.61 0.01 5.09
C SER A 25 -3.70 -0.35 6.27
N ASN A 26 -3.95 -1.48 6.92
CA ASN A 26 -3.11 -1.97 8.01
C ASN A 26 -1.66 -2.22 7.58
N LEU A 27 -1.47 -2.80 6.39
CA LEU A 27 -0.14 -3.04 5.83
C LEU A 27 0.61 -1.71 5.68
N HIS A 28 -0.03 -0.70 5.08
CA HIS A 28 0.57 0.63 4.94
C HIS A 28 0.91 1.27 6.28
N SER A 29 0.02 1.19 7.28
CA SER A 29 0.28 1.74 8.62
C SER A 29 1.49 1.08 9.30
N LEU A 30 1.63 -0.24 9.20
CA LEU A 30 2.75 -0.99 9.77
C LEU A 30 4.06 -0.72 9.02
N THR A 31 4.02 -0.68 7.69
CA THR A 31 5.23 -0.41 6.90
C THR A 31 5.69 1.03 7.07
N ALA A 32 4.76 1.98 7.20
CA ALA A 32 5.09 3.39 7.40
C ALA A 32 5.85 3.64 8.70
N SER A 33 5.44 3.00 9.80
CA SER A 33 6.17 3.10 11.07
C SER A 33 7.56 2.47 10.97
N LEU A 34 7.70 1.31 10.32
CA LEU A 34 9.00 0.66 10.10
C LEU A 34 9.94 1.50 9.23
N PHE A 35 9.42 2.15 8.18
CA PHE A 35 10.19 3.06 7.35
C PHE A 35 10.59 4.32 8.12
N GLY A 36 9.74 4.81 9.02
CA GLY A 36 10.07 5.94 9.89
C GLY A 36 11.20 5.60 10.87
N VAL A 37 11.14 4.43 11.51
CA VAL A 37 12.25 3.90 12.33
C VAL A 37 13.54 3.84 11.52
N SER A 38 13.49 3.27 10.31
CA SER A 38 14.68 3.13 9.44
C SER A 38 15.26 4.48 9.03
N ALA A 39 14.42 5.44 8.64
CA ALA A 39 14.84 6.80 8.29
C ALA A 39 15.41 7.57 9.49
N GLY A 40 14.84 7.36 10.69
CA GLY A 40 15.32 7.94 11.94
C GLY A 40 16.67 7.42 12.36
N VAL A 41 16.89 6.10 12.30
CA VAL A 41 18.18 5.47 12.63
C VAL A 41 19.28 5.87 11.66
N LEU A 42 18.99 5.93 10.36
CA LEU A 42 19.92 6.43 9.35
C LEU A 42 20.16 7.95 9.49
N GLY A 43 19.29 8.64 10.21
CA GLY A 43 19.35 10.08 10.41
C GLY A 43 19.19 10.87 9.12
N LEU A 44 18.36 10.37 8.21
CA LEU A 44 18.01 11.10 6.99
C LEU A 44 17.21 12.34 7.38
N GLU A 45 17.52 13.46 6.73
CA GLU A 45 16.90 14.76 7.02
C GLU A 45 16.12 15.27 5.82
N SER A 46 15.09 16.07 6.10
CA SER A 46 14.35 16.86 5.11
C SER A 46 13.86 16.00 3.92
N TYR A 47 14.14 16.40 2.68
CA TYR A 47 13.66 15.75 1.46
C TYR A 47 14.05 14.28 1.33
N TYR A 48 15.21 13.87 1.85
CA TYR A 48 15.69 12.50 1.70
C TYR A 48 14.82 11.49 2.46
N GLY A 49 14.33 11.85 3.65
CA GLY A 49 13.44 10.99 4.42
C GLY A 49 12.09 10.78 3.72
N PHE A 50 11.52 11.85 3.16
CA PHE A 50 10.27 11.75 2.39
C PHE A 50 10.44 11.00 1.08
N LEU A 51 11.58 11.14 0.40
CA LEU A 51 11.87 10.38 -0.82
C LEU A 51 11.93 8.88 -0.54
N VAL A 52 12.61 8.49 0.55
CA VAL A 52 12.64 7.10 1.04
C VAL A 52 11.22 6.62 1.34
N TYR A 53 10.42 7.40 2.07
CA TYR A 53 9.03 7.03 2.36
C TYR A 53 8.21 6.77 1.09
N ILE A 54 8.27 7.65 0.10
CA ILE A 54 7.50 7.50 -1.15
C ILE A 54 7.96 6.27 -1.93
N ILE A 55 9.27 6.09 -2.11
CA ILE A 55 9.83 4.95 -2.85
C ILE A 55 9.46 3.64 -2.17
N PHE A 56 9.67 3.51 -0.85
CA PHE A 56 9.38 2.28 -0.13
C PHE A 56 7.88 1.99 -0.03
N THR A 57 7.04 3.01 0.06
CA THR A 57 5.58 2.85 0.01
C THR A 57 5.14 2.32 -1.37
N PHE A 58 5.72 2.85 -2.45
CA PHE A 58 5.42 2.37 -3.80
C PHE A 58 5.93 0.94 -4.04
N ILE A 59 7.14 0.62 -3.57
CA ILE A 59 7.69 -0.74 -3.60
C ILE A 59 6.78 -1.70 -2.84
N THR A 60 6.29 -1.30 -1.66
CA THR A 60 5.39 -2.12 -0.84
C THR A 60 4.08 -2.40 -1.58
N ALA A 61 3.47 -1.39 -2.21
CA ALA A 61 2.28 -1.56 -3.04
C ALA A 61 2.55 -2.48 -4.24
N LEU A 62 3.71 -2.32 -4.90
CA LEU A 62 4.14 -3.16 -6.00
C LEU A 62 4.35 -4.63 -5.58
N LEU A 63 5.01 -4.87 -4.44
CA LEU A 63 5.21 -6.23 -3.90
C LEU A 63 3.86 -6.86 -3.53
N PHE A 64 2.96 -6.10 -2.90
CA PHE A 64 1.63 -6.59 -2.59
C PHE A 64 0.85 -6.95 -3.87
N TYR A 65 0.92 -6.10 -4.89
CA TYR A 65 0.36 -6.40 -6.20
C TYR A 65 0.98 -7.67 -6.81
N ALA A 66 2.30 -7.76 -6.87
CA ALA A 66 3.00 -8.87 -7.52
C ALA A 66 2.81 -10.22 -6.81
N LEU A 67 2.74 -10.22 -5.47
CA LEU A 67 2.66 -11.45 -4.67
C LEU A 67 1.23 -11.93 -4.43
N LYS A 68 0.25 -11.02 -4.35
CA LYS A 68 -1.14 -11.36 -3.99
C LYS A 68 -2.15 -11.13 -5.10
N VAL A 69 -2.00 -10.06 -5.87
CA VAL A 69 -3.01 -9.67 -6.90
C VAL A 69 -2.70 -10.29 -8.25
N ALA A 70 -1.46 -10.14 -8.73
CA ALA A 70 -0.99 -10.64 -10.02
C ALA A 70 -1.19 -12.16 -10.25
N PRO A 71 -0.87 -13.07 -9.31
CA PRO A 71 -1.02 -14.51 -9.55
C PRO A 71 -2.49 -14.94 -9.70
N GLU A 72 -3.44 -14.20 -9.14
CA GLU A 72 -4.86 -14.48 -9.28
C GLU A 72 -5.54 -13.72 -10.43
N SER A 73 -5.00 -12.56 -10.84
CA SER A 73 -5.57 -11.70 -11.88
C SER A 73 -5.06 -12.01 -13.29
N LEU A 74 -3.77 -12.37 -13.46
CA LEU A 74 -3.17 -12.66 -14.77
C LEU A 74 -3.78 -13.87 -15.49
N PRO A 75 -4.08 -15.00 -14.83
CA PRO A 75 -4.66 -16.19 -15.50
C PRO A 75 -6.06 -15.95 -16.08
N LYS A 76 -6.73 -14.85 -15.67
CA LYS A 76 -8.11 -14.52 -16.04
C LYS A 76 -8.21 -13.44 -17.13
N GLY A 77 -7.09 -13.08 -17.78
CA GLY A 77 -7.08 -12.19 -18.94
C GLY A 77 -7.20 -10.70 -18.62
N HIS A 78 -7.01 -10.29 -17.37
CA HIS A 78 -7.00 -8.87 -16.99
C HIS A 78 -5.66 -8.21 -17.35
N ALA A 79 -5.72 -6.91 -17.66
CA ALA A 79 -4.54 -6.11 -18.02
C ALA A 79 -3.49 -6.14 -16.90
N PRO A 80 -2.18 -6.14 -17.23
CA PRO A 80 -1.14 -6.01 -16.23
C PRO A 80 -1.33 -4.68 -15.50
N LEU A 81 -1.37 -4.73 -14.16
CA LEU A 81 -1.54 -3.62 -13.22
C LEU A 81 -2.97 -3.17 -12.92
N ASP A 82 -3.99 -3.96 -13.28
CA ASP A 82 -5.39 -3.65 -12.95
C ASP A 82 -5.89 -4.43 -11.71
N PRO A 83 -6.07 -3.77 -10.54
CA PRO A 83 -6.64 -4.36 -9.33
C PRO A 83 -8.18 -4.25 -9.30
N SER A 84 -8.85 -3.80 -10.37
CA SER A 84 -10.30 -3.51 -10.41
C SER A 84 -11.21 -4.69 -9.99
N ARG A 85 -10.69 -5.91 -9.96
CA ARG A 85 -11.44 -7.09 -9.48
C ARG A 85 -11.56 -7.15 -7.96
N TYR A 86 -10.57 -6.65 -7.23
CA TYR A 86 -10.46 -6.78 -5.77
C TYR A 86 -10.62 -5.44 -5.05
N TYR A 87 -10.35 -4.33 -5.75
CA TYR A 87 -10.40 -2.98 -5.20
C TYR A 87 -11.26 -2.06 -6.07
N ARG A 88 -11.96 -1.13 -5.43
CA ARG A 88 -12.88 -0.19 -6.12
C ARG A 88 -12.15 0.85 -6.96
N GLY A 89 -10.89 1.15 -6.64
CA GLY A 89 -10.11 2.17 -7.33
C GLY A 89 -8.64 1.84 -7.49
N LEU A 90 -8.12 2.00 -8.71
CA LEU A 90 -6.69 1.98 -9.03
C LEU A 90 -5.92 3.00 -8.18
N PHE A 91 -6.41 4.23 -8.09
CA PHE A 91 -5.80 5.29 -7.29
C PHE A 91 -5.76 4.96 -5.79
N GLU A 92 -6.84 4.39 -5.27
CA GLU A 92 -6.92 4.00 -3.87
C GLU A 92 -5.89 2.92 -3.52
N PHE A 93 -5.68 1.97 -4.44
CA PHE A 93 -4.67 0.91 -4.27
C PHE A 93 -3.23 1.45 -4.34
N TRP A 94 -2.91 2.25 -5.37
CA TRP A 94 -1.53 2.69 -5.61
C TRP A 94 -1.09 3.87 -4.74
N PHE A 95 -1.99 4.82 -4.48
CA PHE A 95 -1.67 6.07 -3.77
C PHE A 95 -2.31 6.17 -2.39
N GLY A 96 -3.32 5.36 -2.07
CA GLY A 96 -4.03 5.43 -0.78
C GLY A 96 -3.11 5.18 0.42
N GLY A 97 -2.10 4.34 0.27
CA GLY A 97 -1.11 4.05 1.31
C GLY A 97 -0.26 5.25 1.73
N ILE A 98 0.02 6.17 0.79
CA ILE A 98 0.89 7.32 1.04
C ILE A 98 0.27 8.25 2.07
N PHE A 99 -1.02 8.57 1.95
CA PHE A 99 -1.70 9.48 2.87
C PHE A 99 -2.02 8.82 4.21
N ASN A 100 -2.38 7.54 4.19
CA ASN A 100 -2.76 6.81 5.40
C ASN A 100 -1.55 6.53 6.32
N GLY A 101 -0.36 6.34 5.76
CA GLY A 101 0.85 6.01 6.52
C GLY A 101 1.67 7.21 6.99
N VAL A 102 1.48 8.41 6.43
CA VAL A 102 2.47 9.50 6.57
C VAL A 102 2.63 10.00 8.01
N SER A 103 1.53 10.03 8.77
CA SER A 103 1.55 10.45 10.18
C SER A 103 2.35 9.47 11.05
N GLY A 104 2.16 8.17 10.85
CA GLY A 104 2.92 7.12 11.53
C GLY A 104 4.40 7.13 11.17
N PHE A 105 4.70 7.40 9.89
CA PHE A 105 6.07 7.58 9.43
C PHE A 105 6.75 8.79 10.11
N VAL A 106 6.15 9.97 10.08
CA VAL A 106 6.75 11.19 10.67
C VAL A 106 6.93 11.06 12.18
N LEU A 107 5.98 10.46 12.88
CA LEU A 107 6.06 10.24 14.33
C LEU A 107 7.24 9.35 14.71
N THR A 108 7.39 8.22 14.03
CA THR A 108 8.49 7.27 14.33
C THR A 108 9.84 7.77 13.83
N TRP A 109 9.86 8.50 12.72
CA TRP A 109 11.06 9.14 12.19
C TRP A 109 11.64 10.15 13.18
N THR A 110 10.82 11.08 13.67
CA THR A 110 11.30 12.11 14.62
C THR A 110 11.71 11.50 15.96
N LEU A 111 10.97 10.50 16.45
CA LEU A 111 11.29 9.81 17.71
C LEU A 111 12.65 9.09 17.64
N PHE A 112 12.90 8.28 16.61
CA PHE A 112 14.16 7.54 16.50
C PHE A 112 15.34 8.43 16.10
N TYR A 113 15.11 9.46 15.29
CA TYR A 113 16.13 10.46 15.01
C TYR A 113 16.61 11.12 16.30
N GLY A 114 15.68 11.57 17.14
CA GLY A 114 15.99 12.17 18.44
C GLY A 114 16.67 11.19 19.39
N LEU A 115 16.30 9.92 19.40
CA LEU A 115 16.91 8.91 20.27
C LEU A 115 18.36 8.57 19.89
N VAL A 116 18.67 8.51 18.59
CA VAL A 116 20.00 8.08 18.11
C VAL A 116 21.00 9.24 18.07
N ARG A 117 20.51 10.49 17.93
CA ARG A 117 21.35 11.69 17.81
C ARG A 117 21.29 12.64 19.00
N ALA A 118 20.58 12.29 20.08
CA ALA A 118 20.70 12.95 21.38
C ALA A 118 21.97 12.51 22.11
#